data_AF-U6D4Z6-F1
#
_entry.id   AF-U6D4Z6-F1
#
_cell.length_a   1.000
_cell.length_b   1.000
_cell.length_c   1.000
_cell.angle_alpha   90.00
_cell.angle_beta   90.00
_cell.angle_gamma   90.00
#
_symmetry.space_group_name_H-M   'P 1'
#
loop_
_entity.id
_entity.type
_entity.pdbx_description
1 polymer ?
#
loop_
_entity_poly.entity_id
_entity_poly.type
_entity_poly.pdbx_seq_one_letter_code
_entity_poly.pdbx_strand_id
1 'polypeptide(L)'
;VATALSALSLGAEQRTESTIHRALYYDLISNPDIHGTYKELLAAVTAPEKNFKSASRIIFERKLRIKSSFVTPLEKSYGTRPRILTGNPRLDLQEVNNWVQAQMKGKIARSTQEIPSGVSILLLGVAHFKGQWVTKFDSRKTSLQDFHLDEERTVRVPMMSDPKAILRYGLDSDLNCK
;
A
#
# COMPACT_ATOMS: atom_id res chain seq x y z
N VAL A 1 -3.18 1.53 -1.82
CA VAL A 1 -4.53 1.58 -2.46
C VAL A 1 -5.01 3.02 -2.61
N ALA A 2 -5.19 3.78 -1.52
CA ALA A 2 -5.61 5.19 -1.58
C ALA A 2 -4.76 6.05 -2.55
N THR A 3 -3.45 5.82 -2.59
CA THR A 3 -2.53 6.50 -3.52
C THR A 3 -2.88 6.24 -4.99
N ALA A 4 -3.26 5.01 -5.36
CA ALA A 4 -3.67 4.69 -6.73
C ALA A 4 -5.00 5.36 -7.11
N LEU A 5 -5.95 5.45 -6.18
CA LEU A 5 -7.23 6.14 -6.38
C LEU A 5 -7.03 7.64 -6.54
N SER A 6 -6.24 8.26 -5.66
CA SER A 6 -5.91 9.68 -5.74
C SER A 6 -5.13 10.03 -7.00
N ALA A 7 -4.22 9.15 -7.41
CA ALA A 7 -3.51 9.29 -8.69
C ALA A 7 -4.45 9.17 -9.90
N LEU A 8 -5.47 8.30 -9.82
CA LEU A 8 -6.47 8.15 -10.88
C LEU A 8 -7.38 9.39 -10.97
N SER A 9 -7.66 10.09 -9.86
CA SER A 9 -8.52 11.27 -9.88
C SER A 9 -7.97 12.43 -10.71
N LEU A 10 -6.65 12.50 -10.92
CA LEU A 10 -6.02 13.44 -11.87
C LEU A 10 -6.56 13.34 -13.31
N GLY A 11 -7.07 12.17 -13.69
CA GLY A 11 -7.65 11.91 -15.01
C GLY A 11 -9.17 11.84 -15.02
N ALA A 12 -9.81 12.08 -13.86
CA ALA A 12 -11.26 12.10 -13.73
C ALA A 12 -11.78 13.54 -13.88
N GLU A 13 -13.00 13.69 -14.39
CA GLU A 13 -13.65 15.01 -14.50
C GLU A 13 -14.81 15.13 -13.52
N GLN A 14 -14.91 16.30 -12.87
CA GLN A 14 -16.04 16.80 -12.09
C GLN A 14 -16.71 15.74 -11.18
N ARG A 15 -17.78 15.10 -11.67
CA ARG A 15 -18.59 14.15 -10.89
C ARG A 15 -17.79 12.93 -10.43
N THR A 16 -16.96 12.39 -11.32
CA THR A 16 -16.15 11.20 -11.00
C THR A 16 -15.03 11.56 -10.04
N GLU A 17 -14.37 12.70 -10.28
CA GLU A 17 -13.33 13.23 -9.38
C GLU A 17 -13.90 13.47 -7.98
N SER A 18 -15.03 14.17 -7.88
CA SER A 18 -15.71 14.46 -6.61
C SER A 18 -16.08 13.19 -5.84
N THR A 19 -16.52 12.14 -6.54
CA THR A 19 -16.81 10.84 -5.92
C THR A 19 -15.56 10.21 -5.30
N ILE A 20 -14.43 10.25 -6.02
CA ILE A 20 -13.15 9.76 -5.50
C ILE A 20 -12.67 10.63 -4.32
N HIS A 21 -12.76 11.95 -4.44
CA HIS A 21 -12.34 12.89 -3.40
C HIS A 21 -13.11 12.68 -2.10
N ARG A 22 -14.43 12.49 -2.17
CA ARG A 22 -15.25 12.18 -1.00
C ARG A 22 -14.86 10.86 -0.34
N ALA A 23 -14.58 9.81 -1.12
CA ALA A 23 -14.11 8.54 -0.58
C ALA A 23 -12.72 8.63 0.07
N LEU A 24 -11.90 9.60 -0.34
CA LEU A 24 -10.59 9.91 0.22
C LEU A 24 -10.63 10.99 1.30
N TYR A 25 -11.82 11.48 1.69
CA TYR A 25 -12.03 12.56 2.65
C TYR A 25 -11.40 13.91 2.25
N TYR A 26 -11.19 14.15 0.95
CA TYR A 26 -10.63 15.41 0.45
C TYR A 26 -11.63 16.56 0.44
N ASP A 27 -12.92 16.26 0.40
CA ASP A 27 -14.00 17.23 0.54
C ASP A 27 -14.01 17.92 1.92
N LEU A 28 -13.33 17.33 2.91
CA LEU A 28 -13.14 17.92 4.24
C LEU A 28 -11.85 18.73 4.37
N ILE A 29 -11.02 18.78 3.31
CA ILE A 29 -9.71 19.43 3.32
C ILE A 29 -9.75 20.66 2.42
N SER A 30 -9.53 21.84 3.00
CA SER A 30 -9.34 23.07 2.23
C SER A 30 -7.88 23.21 1.78
N ASN A 31 -7.50 22.49 0.72
CA ASN A 31 -6.15 22.57 0.14
C ASN A 31 -6.21 22.64 -1.41
N PRO A 32 -5.75 23.74 -2.02
CA PRO A 32 -5.78 23.92 -3.47
C PRO A 32 -4.76 23.03 -4.23
N ASP A 33 -3.72 22.51 -3.57
CA ASP A 33 -2.73 21.61 -4.18
C ASP A 33 -2.61 20.30 -3.38
N ILE A 34 -3.73 19.58 -3.27
CA ILE A 34 -3.79 18.30 -2.55
C ILE A 34 -2.80 17.26 -3.11
N HIS A 35 -2.54 17.30 -4.42
CA HIS A 35 -1.61 16.37 -5.09
C HIS A 35 -0.15 16.72 -4.79
N GLY A 36 0.21 18.00 -4.72
CA GLY A 36 1.51 18.45 -4.23
C GLY A 36 1.76 18.00 -2.78
N THR A 37 0.78 18.17 -1.90
CA THR A 37 0.85 17.66 -0.53
C THR A 37 0.95 16.13 -0.47
N TYR A 38 0.27 15.40 -1.38
CA TYR A 38 0.41 13.95 -1.47
C TYR A 38 1.86 13.54 -1.80
N LYS A 39 2.52 14.26 -2.70
CA LYS A 39 3.94 14.01 -3.03
C LYS A 39 4.83 14.09 -1.78
N GLU A 40 4.63 15.12 -0.97
CA GLU A 40 5.38 15.32 0.28
C GLU A 40 5.09 14.20 1.28
N LEU A 41 3.82 13.82 1.44
CA LEU A 41 3.41 12.70 2.28
C LEU A 41 4.11 11.40 1.86
N LEU A 42 4.11 11.07 0.56
CA LEU A 42 4.76 9.85 0.05
C LEU A 42 6.26 9.89 0.32
N ALA A 43 6.93 11.02 0.07
CA ALA A 43 8.35 11.17 0.36
C ALA A 43 8.66 10.94 1.85
N ALA A 44 7.85 11.49 2.76
CA ALA A 44 8.06 11.36 4.19
C ALA A 44 7.84 9.93 4.73
N VAL A 45 6.82 9.22 4.26
CA VAL A 45 6.49 7.88 4.77
C VAL A 45 7.30 6.76 4.11
N THR A 46 7.84 6.98 2.90
CA THR A 46 8.66 6.01 2.17
C THR A 46 10.16 6.29 2.23
N ALA A 47 10.57 7.27 3.03
CA ALA A 47 11.97 7.57 3.30
C ALA A 47 12.71 6.33 3.86
N PRO A 48 13.99 6.13 3.54
CA PRO A 48 14.73 4.90 3.86
C PRO A 48 14.66 4.47 5.34
N GLU A 49 14.69 5.43 6.26
CA GLU A 49 14.64 5.22 7.71
C GLU A 49 13.32 4.64 8.22
N LYS A 50 12.23 4.77 7.44
CA LYS A 50 10.92 4.25 7.81
C LYS A 50 10.82 2.74 7.66
N ASN A 51 11.76 2.10 6.97
CA ASN A 51 11.72 0.66 6.64
C ASN A 51 10.38 0.22 6.00
N PHE A 52 9.70 1.17 5.36
CA PHE A 52 8.41 1.00 4.72
C PHE A 52 8.57 1.20 3.22
N LYS A 53 8.00 0.27 2.46
CA LYS A 53 7.91 0.34 1.01
C LYS A 53 6.44 0.35 0.63
N SER A 54 6.05 1.31 -0.19
CA SER A 54 4.72 1.38 -0.77
C SER A 54 4.87 1.84 -2.21
N ALA A 55 4.16 1.18 -3.13
CA ALA A 55 4.12 1.56 -4.52
C ALA A 55 2.70 1.40 -5.05
N SER A 56 2.34 2.27 -5.99
CA SER A 56 1.06 2.23 -6.67
C SER A 56 1.25 2.38 -8.17
N ARG A 57 0.43 1.68 -8.95
CA ARG A 57 0.45 1.73 -10.41
C ARG A 57 -0.96 1.69 -10.97
N ILE A 58 -1.15 2.44 -12.05
CA ILE A 58 -2.38 2.41 -12.84
C ILE A 58 -2.06 1.63 -14.11
N ILE A 59 -2.83 0.59 -14.36
CA ILE A 59 -2.68 -0.30 -15.51
C ILE A 59 -3.93 -0.15 -16.38
N PHE A 60 -3.74 0.14 -17.65
CA PHE A 60 -4.80 0.37 -18.62
C PHE A 60 -4.90 -0.76 -19.63
N GLU A 61 -6.08 -0.89 -20.22
CA GLU A 61 -6.33 -1.80 -21.32
C GLU A 61 -5.35 -1.62 -22.50
N ARG A 62 -5.26 -2.66 -23.32
CA ARG A 62 -4.40 -2.65 -24.50
C ARG A 62 -4.84 -1.58 -25.51
N LYS A 63 -3.88 -1.03 -26.25
CA LYS A 63 -4.10 -0.05 -27.35
C LYS A 63 -4.74 1.29 -26.91
N LEU A 64 -4.87 1.57 -25.61
CA LEU A 64 -5.31 2.88 -25.13
C LEU A 64 -4.23 3.94 -25.37
N ARG A 65 -4.62 5.10 -25.92
CA ARG A 65 -3.75 6.27 -26.04
C ARG A 65 -3.99 7.20 -24.86
N ILE A 66 -3.04 7.25 -23.93
CA ILE A 66 -3.11 8.08 -22.74
C ILE A 66 -2.64 9.50 -23.07
N LYS A 67 -3.46 10.50 -22.74
CA LYS A 67 -3.11 11.92 -22.95
C LYS A 67 -1.91 12.30 -22.06
N SER A 68 -0.93 13.02 -22.61
CA SER A 68 0.21 13.53 -21.84
C SER A 68 -0.20 14.46 -20.71
N SER A 69 -1.33 15.17 -20.85
CA SER A 69 -1.92 16.02 -19.81
C SER A 69 -2.29 15.25 -18.53
N PHE A 70 -2.49 13.93 -18.60
CA PHE A 70 -2.65 13.06 -17.42
C PHE A 70 -1.30 12.51 -16.92
N VAL A 71 -0.42 12.09 -17.84
CA VAL A 71 0.86 11.46 -17.49
C VAL A 71 1.79 12.41 -16.73
N THR A 72 1.87 13.68 -17.16
CA THR A 72 2.75 14.67 -16.56
C THR A 72 2.45 14.95 -15.08
N PRO A 73 1.21 15.29 -14.66
CA PRO A 73 0.90 15.49 -13.24
C PRO A 73 1.01 14.18 -12.44
N LEU A 74 0.65 13.03 -13.03
CA LEU A 74 0.78 11.73 -12.39
C LEU A 74 2.24 11.43 -12.00
N GLU A 75 3.17 11.61 -12.94
CA GLU A 75 4.59 11.38 -12.67
C GLU A 75 5.15 12.42 -11.71
N LYS A 76 4.75 13.69 -11.83
CA LYS A 76 5.21 14.79 -10.98
C LYS A 76 4.85 14.58 -9.50
N SER A 77 3.61 14.17 -9.21
CA SER A 77 3.08 14.09 -7.84
C SER A 77 3.18 12.69 -7.23
N TYR A 78 3.10 11.64 -8.03
CA TYR A 78 3.07 10.24 -7.54
C TYR A 78 4.31 9.43 -7.93
N GLY A 79 5.22 9.97 -8.75
CA GLY A 79 6.47 9.29 -9.12
C GLY A 79 6.25 7.97 -9.87
N THR A 80 5.10 7.81 -10.53
CA THR A 80 4.71 6.57 -11.22
C THR A 80 4.29 6.88 -12.65
N ARG A 81 4.49 5.92 -13.54
CA ARG A 81 4.01 5.97 -14.93
C ARG A 81 2.96 4.89 -15.14
N PRO A 82 1.91 5.19 -15.93
CA PRO A 82 0.89 4.22 -16.22
C PRO A 82 1.46 3.08 -17.08
N ARG A 83 0.87 1.90 -16.96
CA ARG A 83 1.21 0.74 -17.80
C ARG A 83 0.06 0.47 -18.76
N ILE A 84 0.38 0.18 -20.02
CA ILE A 84 -0.60 -0.29 -21.01
C ILE A 84 -0.39 -1.79 -21.18
N LEU A 85 -1.46 -2.57 -21.09
CA LEU A 85 -1.41 -4.01 -21.32
C LEU A 85 -1.08 -4.32 -22.78
N THR A 86 -0.36 -5.42 -23.01
CA THR A 86 -0.03 -5.90 -24.36
C THR A 86 -1.18 -6.71 -24.95
N GLY A 87 -2.03 -7.30 -24.09
CA GLY A 87 -3.06 -8.26 -24.49
C GLY A 87 -2.55 -9.70 -24.55
N ASN A 88 -1.28 -9.94 -24.21
CA ASN A 88 -0.76 -11.27 -23.96
C ASN A 88 -0.75 -11.51 -22.44
N PRO A 89 -1.65 -12.36 -21.92
CA PRO A 89 -1.82 -12.54 -20.47
C PRO A 89 -0.53 -12.96 -19.75
N ARG A 90 0.30 -13.79 -20.39
CA ARG A 90 1.55 -14.29 -19.80
C ARG A 90 2.61 -13.19 -19.70
N LEU A 91 2.77 -12.40 -20.77
CA LEU A 91 3.70 -11.26 -20.77
C LEU A 91 3.25 -10.16 -19.81
N ASP A 92 1.95 -9.86 -19.80
CA ASP A 92 1.39 -8.84 -18.92
C ASP A 92 1.51 -9.23 -17.43
N LEU A 93 1.21 -10.49 -17.10
CA LEU A 93 1.40 -11.02 -15.75
C LEU A 93 2.88 -10.97 -15.32
N GLN A 94 3.79 -11.33 -16.20
CA GLN A 94 5.23 -11.30 -15.92
C GLN A 94 5.71 -9.86 -15.71
N GLU A 95 5.26 -8.90 -16.53
CA GLU A 95 5.63 -7.49 -16.38
C GLU A 95 5.15 -6.92 -15.05
N VAL A 96 3.90 -7.19 -14.67
CA VAL A 96 3.33 -6.71 -13.41
C VAL A 96 4.08 -7.30 -12.21
N ASN A 97 4.33 -8.60 -12.21
CA ASN A 97 5.07 -9.25 -11.12
C ASN A 97 6.53 -8.78 -11.05
N ASN A 98 7.21 -8.59 -12.18
CA ASN A 98 8.56 -8.03 -12.21
C ASN A 98 8.59 -6.59 -11.66
N TRP A 99 7.61 -5.77 -12.02
CA TRP A 99 7.48 -4.42 -11.47
C TRP A 99 7.30 -4.44 -9.95
N VAL A 100 6.40 -5.29 -9.43
CA VAL A 100 6.21 -5.44 -7.97
C VAL A 100 7.49 -5.90 -7.29
N GLN A 101 8.16 -6.90 -7.86
CA GLN A 101 9.41 -7.44 -7.31
C GLN A 101 10.49 -6.37 -7.23
N ALA A 102 10.63 -5.54 -8.28
CA ALA A 102 11.58 -4.43 -8.30
C ALA A 102 11.26 -3.37 -7.23
N GLN A 103 10.00 -2.93 -7.14
CA GLN A 103 9.57 -1.94 -6.16
C GLN A 103 9.75 -2.42 -4.71
N MET A 104 9.47 -3.70 -4.47
CA MET A 104 9.52 -4.32 -3.14
C MET A 104 10.89 -4.91 -2.80
N LYS A 105 11.93 -4.72 -3.64
CA LYS A 105 13.26 -5.33 -3.47
C LYS A 105 13.18 -6.85 -3.22
N GLY A 106 12.31 -7.54 -3.95
CA GLY A 106 12.13 -9.00 -3.87
C GLY A 106 11.39 -9.51 -2.64
N LYS A 107 10.88 -8.64 -1.74
CA LYS A 107 10.14 -9.08 -0.55
C LYS A 107 8.72 -9.56 -0.83
N ILE A 108 8.17 -9.14 -1.96
CA ILE A 108 6.91 -9.67 -2.51
C ILE A 108 7.26 -10.32 -3.83
N ALA A 109 7.12 -11.64 -3.91
CA ALA A 109 7.53 -12.42 -5.07
C ALA A 109 6.54 -12.29 -6.24
N ARG A 110 5.23 -12.29 -5.94
CA ARG A 110 4.15 -12.13 -6.92
C ARG A 110 2.98 -11.41 -6.26
N SER A 111 2.34 -10.49 -6.98
CA SER A 111 1.15 -9.79 -6.49
C SER A 111 -0.15 -10.40 -6.97
N THR A 112 -0.13 -11.11 -8.10
CA THR A 112 -1.30 -11.81 -8.64
C THR A 112 -0.86 -13.06 -9.41
N GLN A 113 -1.75 -14.04 -9.48
CA GLN A 113 -1.57 -15.27 -10.26
C GLN A 113 -2.02 -15.09 -11.71
N GLU A 114 -2.93 -14.14 -11.98
CA GLU A 114 -3.42 -13.83 -13.32
C GLU A 114 -3.83 -12.36 -13.44
N ILE A 115 -3.87 -11.86 -14.67
CA ILE A 115 -4.47 -10.56 -15.00
C ILE A 115 -5.90 -10.85 -15.50
N PRO A 116 -6.95 -10.26 -14.88
CA PRO A 116 -8.32 -10.50 -15.31
C PRO A 116 -8.53 -10.21 -16.81
N SER A 117 -9.39 -10.99 -17.45
CA SER A 117 -9.86 -10.65 -18.81
C SER A 117 -10.76 -9.40 -18.76
N GLY A 118 -10.74 -8.57 -19.80
CA GLY A 118 -11.62 -7.40 -19.88
C GLY A 118 -11.24 -6.24 -18.96
N VAL A 119 -9.97 -6.14 -18.55
CA VAL A 119 -9.45 -4.96 -17.81
C VAL A 119 -9.60 -3.71 -18.66
N SER A 120 -10.35 -2.73 -18.15
CA SER A 120 -10.33 -1.34 -18.64
C SER A 120 -9.28 -0.52 -17.88
N ILE A 121 -9.43 -0.45 -16.55
CA ILE A 121 -8.47 0.17 -15.63
C ILE A 121 -8.28 -0.77 -14.44
N LEU A 122 -7.04 -1.11 -14.14
CA LEU A 122 -6.64 -1.89 -12.97
C LEU A 122 -5.74 -1.03 -12.08
N LEU A 123 -6.17 -0.85 -10.82
CA LEU A 123 -5.41 -0.16 -9.79
C LEU A 123 -4.64 -1.18 -8.96
N LEU A 124 -3.32 -1.04 -8.93
CA LEU A 124 -2.44 -1.90 -8.15
C LEU A 124 -1.79 -1.10 -7.03
N GLY A 125 -1.89 -1.60 -5.80
CA GLY A 125 -1.17 -1.10 -4.63
C GLY A 125 -0.45 -2.23 -3.93
N VAL A 126 0.84 -2.06 -3.69
CA VAL A 126 1.69 -3.05 -2.99
C VAL A 126 2.47 -2.34 -1.89
N ALA A 127 2.61 -3.00 -0.74
CA ALA A 127 3.38 -2.47 0.37
C ALA A 127 4.07 -3.58 1.17
N HIS A 128 5.24 -3.26 1.70
CA HIS A 128 6.01 -4.14 2.57
C HIS A 128 6.65 -3.32 3.70
N PHE A 129 6.53 -3.81 4.92
CA PHE A 129 7.12 -3.20 6.11
C PHE A 129 7.98 -4.22 6.84
N LYS A 130 9.19 -3.80 7.23
CA LYS A 130 10.04 -4.57 8.15
C LYS A 130 10.77 -3.63 9.09
N GLY A 131 10.09 -3.22 10.15
CA GLY A 131 10.60 -2.27 11.13
C GLY A 131 11.65 -2.84 12.08
N GLN A 132 12.13 -1.95 12.94
CA GLN A 132 12.99 -2.25 14.08
C GLN A 132 12.34 -1.68 15.33
N TRP A 133 12.27 -2.48 16.39
CA TRP A 133 11.90 -1.98 17.71
C TRP A 133 13.00 -1.05 18.24
N VAL A 134 12.60 0.00 18.96
CA VAL A 134 13.54 0.87 19.68
C VAL A 134 14.26 0.07 20.77
N THR A 135 13.50 -0.68 21.57
CA THR A 135 14.01 -1.66 22.54
C THR A 135 13.88 -3.06 21.94
N LYS A 136 15.01 -3.74 21.73
CA LYS A 136 15.03 -5.09 21.13
C LYS A 136 14.65 -6.16 22.14
N PHE A 137 13.98 -7.20 21.68
CA PHE A 137 13.79 -8.44 22.43
C PHE A 137 15.08 -9.25 22.50
N ASP A 138 15.33 -9.90 23.64
CA ASP A 138 16.38 -10.91 23.77
C ASP A 138 15.90 -12.21 23.11
N SER A 139 16.55 -12.64 22.03
CA SER A 139 16.16 -13.84 21.28
C SER A 139 16.19 -15.11 22.11
N ARG A 140 16.98 -15.15 23.20
CA ARG A 140 17.06 -16.29 24.12
C ARG A 140 15.81 -16.42 25.00
N LYS A 141 15.02 -15.36 25.11
CA LYS A 141 13.75 -15.35 25.84
C LYS A 141 12.54 -15.67 24.96
N THR A 142 12.75 -15.83 23.66
CA THR A 142 11.70 -16.29 22.75
C THR A 142 11.48 -17.79 22.93
N SER A 143 10.24 -18.20 23.22
CA SER A 143 9.90 -19.61 23.44
C SER A 143 8.52 -19.95 22.87
N LEU A 144 8.25 -21.23 22.62
CA LEU A 144 6.93 -21.69 22.19
C LEU A 144 5.92 -21.57 23.33
N GLN A 145 4.98 -20.65 23.19
CA GLN A 145 3.90 -20.38 24.14
C GLN A 145 2.53 -20.59 23.48
N ASP A 146 1.52 -20.77 24.32
CA ASP A 146 0.15 -20.96 23.87
C ASP A 146 -0.44 -19.63 23.34
N PHE A 147 -1.12 -19.72 22.20
CA PHE A 147 -1.92 -18.65 21.61
C PHE A 147 -3.33 -19.18 21.37
N HIS A 148 -4.30 -18.52 21.96
CA HIS A 148 -5.71 -18.88 21.87
C HIS A 148 -6.29 -18.30 20.58
N LEU A 149 -6.73 -19.17 19.68
CA LEU A 149 -7.43 -18.76 18.46
C LEU A 149 -8.86 -18.35 18.77
N ASP A 150 -9.45 -19.03 19.75
CA ASP A 150 -10.72 -18.75 20.41
C ASP A 150 -10.74 -19.45 21.78
N GLU A 151 -11.92 -19.58 22.38
CA GLU A 151 -12.12 -20.17 23.71
C GLU A 151 -11.75 -21.66 23.79
N GLU A 152 -11.80 -22.40 22.68
CA GLU A 152 -11.60 -23.86 22.67
C GLU A 152 -10.29 -24.29 21.99
N ARG A 153 -9.78 -23.49 21.06
CA ARG A 153 -8.67 -23.85 20.19
C ARG A 153 -7.40 -23.09 20.54
N THR A 154 -6.34 -23.84 20.78
CA THR A 154 -5.00 -23.31 21.10
C THR A 154 -3.95 -23.84 20.15
N VAL A 155 -3.01 -22.97 19.76
CA VAL A 155 -1.81 -23.31 19.00
C VAL A 155 -0.57 -22.80 19.70
N ARG A 156 0.58 -23.42 19.45
CA ARG A 156 1.86 -22.95 20.01
C ARG A 156 2.60 -22.08 19.01
N VAL A 157 3.02 -20.89 19.44
CA VAL A 157 3.73 -19.91 18.60
C VAL A 157 5.01 -19.42 19.30
N PRO A 158 6.06 -19.05 18.55
CA PRO A 158 7.27 -18.46 19.14
C PRO A 158 6.96 -17.05 19.65
N MET A 159 6.75 -16.91 20.95
CA MET A 159 6.40 -15.65 21.60
C MET A 159 7.66 -14.97 22.12
N MET A 160 7.90 -13.73 21.69
CA MET A 160 8.97 -12.88 22.23
C MET A 160 8.57 -12.37 23.62
N SER A 161 9.55 -12.16 24.50
CA SER A 161 9.28 -11.75 25.88
C SER A 161 10.25 -10.67 26.37
N ASP A 162 9.69 -9.63 27.00
CA ASP A 162 10.42 -8.66 27.82
C ASP A 162 9.62 -8.39 29.12
N PRO A 163 9.96 -9.06 30.23
CA PRO A 163 9.25 -8.90 31.50
C PRO A 163 9.33 -7.50 32.12
N LYS A 164 10.21 -6.63 31.61
CA LYS A 164 10.42 -5.27 32.13
C LYS A 164 10.21 -4.22 31.02
N ALA A 165 9.39 -4.54 30.02
CA ALA A 165 9.10 -3.65 28.92
C ALA A 165 8.53 -2.31 29.40
N ILE A 166 9.06 -1.22 28.86
CA ILE A 166 8.53 0.13 29.04
C ILE A 166 7.75 0.49 27.79
N LEU A 167 6.44 0.69 27.94
CA LEU A 167 5.51 1.01 26.86
C LEU A 167 4.44 1.99 27.33
N ARG A 168 3.81 2.68 26.37
CA ARG A 168 2.61 3.48 26.64
C ARG A 168 1.44 2.51 26.82
N TYR A 169 0.67 2.68 27.89
CA TYR A 169 -0.45 1.81 28.25
C TYR A 169 -1.74 2.62 28.43
N GLY A 170 -2.88 2.03 28.12
CA GLY A 170 -4.22 2.57 28.38
C GLY A 170 -5.22 1.44 28.50
N LEU A 171 -6.28 1.63 29.28
CA LEU A 171 -7.40 0.69 29.37
C LEU A 171 -8.67 1.43 28.95
N ASP A 172 -9.43 0.82 28.03
CA ASP A 172 -10.69 1.35 27.54
C ASP A 172 -11.82 0.43 28.02
N SER A 173 -12.61 0.95 28.96
CA SER A 173 -13.76 0.24 29.53
C SER A 173 -14.94 0.15 28.57
N ASP A 174 -15.10 1.15 27.71
CA ASP A 174 -16.24 1.22 26.79
C ASP A 174 -16.05 0.21 25.66
N LEU A 175 -14.80 -0.01 25.25
CA LEU A 175 -14.40 -0.99 24.23
C LEU A 175 -13.94 -2.34 24.81
N ASN A 176 -13.84 -2.47 26.14
CA ASN A 176 -13.36 -3.67 26.85
C ASN A 176 -11.98 -4.17 26.37
N CYS A 177 -11.01 -3.27 26.22
CA CYS A 177 -9.66 -3.62 25.78
C CYS A 177 -8.56 -2.89 26.56
N LYS A 178 -7.33 -3.37 26.39
CA LYS A 178 -6.07 -2.85 26.95
C LYS A 178 -5.05 -2.69 25.83
#